data_AF-A0AAN6ECN8-F1
#
_entry.id   AF-A0AAN6ECN8-F1
#
_cell.length_a   1.000
_cell.length_b   1.000
_cell.length_c   1.000
_cell.angle_alpha   90.00
_cell.angle_beta   90.00
_cell.angle_gamma   90.00
#
_symmetry.space_group_name_H-M   'P 1'
#
loop_
_entity.id
_entity.type
_entity.pdbx_description
1 polymer ?
#
loop_
_entity_poly.entity_id
_entity_poly.type
_entity_poly.pdbx_seq_one_letter_code
_entity_poly.pdbx_strand_id
1 'polypeptide(L)'
;MTILYSKVVPQSGGDGETPTRRFHTSVDKLVDRADPDITNIYAALLEGQKTRPDAEVLGKREVLGTVSEEKQVQHKVNGKMETVTKNWSYFKLGPYTWMTYNDIV
;
A
#
# COMPACT_ATOMS: atom_id res chain seq x y z
N MET A 1 30.24 -13.30 -11.65
CA MET A 1 28.77 -13.34 -11.60
C MET A 1 28.26 -12.38 -12.67
N THR A 2 27.72 -12.90 -13.78
CA THR A 2 27.28 -12.05 -14.90
C THR A 2 25.89 -11.52 -14.59
N ILE A 3 25.75 -10.20 -14.42
CA ILE A 3 24.45 -9.58 -14.20
C ILE A 3 23.71 -9.57 -15.54
N LEU A 4 22.61 -10.31 -15.62
CA LEU A 4 21.78 -10.39 -16.80
C LEU A 4 20.64 -9.37 -16.67
N TYR A 5 20.64 -8.30 -17.46
CA TYR A 5 19.60 -7.25 -17.35
C TYR A 5 18.39 -7.49 -18.27
N SER A 6 18.60 -8.16 -19.41
CA SER A 6 17.53 -8.42 -20.38
C SER A 6 17.71 -9.76 -21.08
N LYS A 7 16.59 -10.37 -21.48
CA LYS A 7 16.51 -11.60 -22.25
C LYS A 7 15.62 -11.39 -23.47
N VAL A 8 16.01 -12.03 -24.58
CA VAL A 8 15.27 -11.96 -25.84
C VAL A 8 13.96 -12.74 -25.71
N VAL A 9 12.86 -12.16 -26.17
CA VAL A 9 11.57 -12.84 -26.24
C VAL A 9 11.61 -13.83 -27.42
N PRO A 10 11.29 -15.12 -27.21
CA PRO A 10 11.24 -16.10 -28.29
C PRO A 10 10.31 -15.64 -29.42
N GLN A 11 10.70 -15.84 -30.68
CA GLN A 11 9.91 -15.51 -31.87
C GLN A 11 9.54 -14.01 -32.04
N SER A 12 10.31 -13.10 -31.45
CA SER A 12 10.17 -11.66 -31.71
C SER A 12 11.24 -11.19 -32.70
N GLY A 13 10.83 -10.43 -33.73
CA GLY A 13 11.71 -9.91 -34.78
C GLY A 13 11.56 -10.66 -36.10
N GLY A 14 11.05 -9.96 -37.13
CA GLY A 14 11.05 -10.44 -38.51
C GLY A 14 12.38 -10.17 -39.22
N ASP A 15 12.45 -10.51 -40.51
CA ASP A 15 13.62 -10.22 -41.34
C ASP A 15 13.91 -8.71 -41.37
N GLY A 16 15.06 -8.32 -40.81
CA GLY A 16 15.50 -6.93 -40.74
C GLY A 16 15.20 -6.20 -39.41
N GLU A 17 14.53 -6.85 -38.46
CA GLU A 17 14.17 -6.24 -37.17
C GLU A 17 15.03 -6.77 -36.01
N THR A 18 15.24 -5.91 -35.00
CA THR A 18 15.87 -6.34 -33.75
C THR A 18 14.82 -7.04 -32.87
N PRO A 19 15.14 -8.20 -32.27
CA PRO A 19 14.19 -8.93 -31.46
C PRO A 19 13.81 -8.15 -30.19
N THR A 20 12.57 -8.32 -29.74
CA THR A 20 12.07 -7.69 -28.51
C THR A 20 12.83 -8.25 -27.31
N ARG A 21 13.26 -7.35 -26.41
CA ARG A 21 13.93 -7.71 -25.16
C ARG A 21 13.05 -7.35 -23.98
N ARG A 22 12.97 -8.26 -23.00
CA ARG A 22 12.27 -8.06 -21.73
C ARG A 22 13.23 -8.25 -20.56
N PHE A 23 12.81 -7.78 -19.40
CA PHE A 23 13.53 -8.06 -18.16
C PHE A 23 13.61 -9.57 -17.94
N HIS A 24 14.77 -10.05 -17.49
CA HIS A 24 15.10 -11.47 -17.57
C HIS A 24 14.20 -12.38 -16.73
N THR A 25 13.55 -11.87 -15.67
CA THR A 25 12.61 -12.64 -14.84
C THR A 25 11.15 -12.57 -15.31
N SER A 26 10.84 -11.69 -16.26
CA SER A 26 9.46 -11.42 -16.72
C SER A 26 9.34 -11.50 -18.24
N VAL A 27 10.04 -12.48 -18.84
CA VAL A 27 10.05 -12.66 -20.30
C VAL A 27 8.71 -13.19 -20.80
N ASP A 28 8.18 -14.22 -20.14
CA ASP A 28 7.02 -14.96 -20.62
C ASP A 28 5.69 -14.28 -20.26
N LYS A 29 5.65 -13.57 -19.13
CA LYS A 29 4.45 -12.90 -18.63
C LYS A 29 4.77 -11.59 -17.91
N LEU A 30 3.77 -10.72 -17.85
CA LEU A 30 3.79 -9.57 -16.95
C LEU A 30 3.76 -10.08 -15.51
N VAL A 31 4.69 -9.60 -14.69
CA VAL A 31 4.71 -9.86 -13.25
C VAL A 31 3.89 -8.75 -12.58
N ASP A 32 2.65 -9.07 -12.22
CA ASP A 32 1.71 -8.17 -11.56
C ASP A 32 1.70 -8.35 -10.03
N ARG A 33 2.30 -9.44 -9.53
CA ARG A 33 2.38 -9.79 -8.10
C ARG A 33 3.78 -10.23 -7.73
N ALA A 34 4.20 -9.89 -6.51
CA ALA A 34 5.49 -10.32 -5.96
C ALA A 34 5.53 -11.84 -5.74
N ASP A 35 4.42 -12.40 -5.23
CA ASP A 35 4.22 -13.83 -5.03
C ASP A 35 2.90 -14.25 -5.72
N PRO A 36 2.90 -15.28 -6.59
CA PRO A 36 1.68 -15.80 -7.23
C PRO A 36 0.59 -16.24 -6.25
N ASP A 37 0.98 -16.74 -5.07
CA ASP A 37 0.08 -17.31 -4.07
C ASP A 37 -0.57 -16.22 -3.18
N ILE A 38 0.02 -15.03 -3.14
CA ILE A 38 -0.53 -13.88 -2.42
C ILE A 38 -1.50 -13.12 -3.32
N THR A 39 -2.75 -13.59 -3.36
CA THR A 39 -3.79 -13.01 -4.24
C THR A 39 -4.56 -11.86 -3.61
N ASN A 40 -4.55 -11.75 -2.28
CA ASN A 40 -5.28 -10.74 -1.53
C ASN A 40 -4.60 -10.45 -0.19
N ILE A 41 -5.12 -9.47 0.55
CA ILE A 41 -4.55 -9.05 1.83
C ILE A 41 -4.58 -10.18 2.87
N TYR A 42 -5.64 -11.00 2.89
CA TYR A 42 -5.74 -12.11 3.84
C TYR A 42 -4.68 -13.20 3.57
N ALA A 43 -4.42 -13.54 2.30
CA ALA A 43 -3.35 -14.44 1.92
C ALA A 43 -1.97 -13.90 2.34
N ALA A 44 -1.75 -12.59 2.25
CA ALA A 44 -0.52 -11.96 2.73
C ALA A 44 -0.34 -12.08 4.26
N LEU A 45 -1.44 -11.96 5.02
CA LEU A 45 -1.41 -12.12 6.48
C LEU A 45 -1.13 -13.57 6.88
N LEU A 46 -1.77 -14.54 6.21
CA LEU A 46 -1.51 -15.96 6.42
C LEU A 46 -0.05 -16.34 6.14
N GLU A 47 0.52 -15.79 5.07
CA GLU A 47 1.92 -16.06 4.74
C GLU A 47 2.88 -15.41 5.74
N GLY A 48 2.54 -14.22 6.23
CA GLY A 48 3.24 -13.58 7.34
C GLY A 48 3.21 -14.41 8.62
N GLN A 49 2.07 -15.00 8.97
CA GLN A 49 1.95 -15.89 10.13
C GLN A 49 2.83 -17.14 10.01
N LYS A 50 2.89 -17.77 8.83
CA LYS A 50 3.75 -18.95 8.60
C LYS A 50 5.23 -18.63 8.66
N THR A 51 5.64 -17.49 8.12
CA THR A 51 7.07 -17.14 7.96
C THR A 51 7.64 -16.38 9.15
N ARG A 52 6.83 -15.56 9.82
CA ARG A 52 7.24 -14.63 10.89
C ARG A 52 6.13 -14.49 11.96
N PRO A 53 5.76 -15.58 12.65
CA PRO A 53 4.61 -15.60 13.56
C PRO A 53 4.67 -14.52 14.67
N ASP A 54 5.86 -14.33 15.24
CA ASP A 54 6.08 -13.44 16.40
C ASP A 54 6.43 -12.00 16.00
N ALA A 55 6.43 -11.67 14.70
CA ALA A 55 6.72 -10.32 14.24
C ALA A 55 5.51 -9.40 14.46
N GLU A 56 5.76 -8.23 15.06
CA GLU A 56 4.76 -7.16 15.22
C GLU A 56 4.30 -6.67 13.83
N VAL A 57 2.99 -6.73 13.57
CA VAL A 57 2.41 -6.40 12.25
C VAL A 57 1.32 -5.34 12.32
N LEU A 58 0.50 -5.33 13.37
CA LEU A 58 -0.61 -4.38 13.49
C LEU A 58 -0.47 -3.55 14.77
N GLY A 59 -0.18 -2.26 14.58
CA GLY A 59 -0.16 -1.27 15.65
C GLY A 59 -1.53 -0.67 15.87
N LYS A 60 -1.99 -0.63 17.13
CA LYS A 60 -3.22 0.07 17.53
C LYS A 60 -2.94 1.11 18.61
N ARG A 61 -3.76 2.15 18.62
CA ARG A 61 -3.75 3.22 19.62
C ARG A 61 -5.16 3.47 20.11
N GLU A 62 -5.31 3.58 21.42
CA GLU A 62 -6.58 3.98 22.01
C GLU A 62 -6.76 5.50 21.91
N VAL A 63 -7.99 5.92 21.63
CA VAL A 63 -8.38 7.32 21.67
C VAL A 63 -8.72 7.66 23.12
N LEU A 64 -7.82 8.40 23.78
CA LEU A 64 -7.98 8.82 25.18
C LEU A 64 -8.97 9.97 25.33
N GLY A 65 -9.23 10.71 24.26
CA GLY A 65 -10.24 11.76 24.24
C GLY A 65 -10.24 12.56 22.95
N THR A 66 -11.26 13.40 22.78
CA THR A 66 -11.44 14.25 21.60
C THR A 66 -11.64 15.69 22.06
N VAL A 67 -10.96 16.62 21.39
CA VAL A 67 -11.13 18.07 21.57
C VAL A 67 -11.78 18.61 20.30
N SER A 68 -12.94 19.25 20.43
CA SER A 68 -13.64 19.87 19.31
C SER A 68 -13.46 21.39 19.36
N GLU A 69 -13.01 21.97 18.26
CA GLU A 69 -12.88 23.42 18.07
C GLU A 69 -13.81 23.90 16.95
N GLU A 70 -14.61 24.93 17.23
CA GLU A 70 -15.36 25.66 16.22
C GLU A 70 -14.49 26.78 15.64
N LYS A 71 -14.27 26.78 14.31
CA LYS A 71 -13.68 27.95 13.63
C LYS A 71 -14.61 28.44 12.55
N GLN A 72 -14.78 29.75 12.53
CA GLN A 72 -15.50 30.43 11.47
C GLN A 72 -14.54 30.64 10.30
N VAL A 73 -14.84 30.03 9.16
CA VAL A 73 -14.06 30.20 7.93
C VAL A 73 -14.94 30.87 6.90
N GLN A 74 -14.44 31.98 6.36
CA GLN A 74 -15.09 32.63 5.22
C GLN A 74 -14.88 31.77 3.99
N HIS A 75 -15.97 31.26 3.44
CA HIS A 75 -15.96 30.47 2.22
C HIS A 75 -16.78 31.20 1.15
N LYS A 76 -16.26 31.20 -0.08
CA LYS A 76 -17.00 31.79 -1.20
C LYS A 76 -17.94 30.74 -1.76
N VAL A 77 -19.25 30.97 -1.65
CA VAL A 77 -20.28 30.10 -2.24
C VAL A 77 -21.05 30.95 -3.25
N ASN A 78 -21.10 30.52 -4.51
CA ASN A 78 -21.81 31.20 -5.60
C ASN A 78 -21.49 32.71 -5.75
N GLY A 79 -20.22 33.08 -5.57
CA GLY A 79 -19.78 34.47 -5.74
C GLY A 79 -19.96 35.38 -4.51
N LYS A 80 -20.71 34.94 -3.49
CA LYS A 80 -20.88 35.66 -2.21
C LYS A 80 -19.99 35.06 -1.11
N MET A 81 -19.50 35.90 -0.22
CA MET A 81 -18.70 35.48 0.94
C MET A 81 -19.66 35.09 2.07
N GLU A 82 -19.65 33.83 2.47
CA GLU A 82 -20.45 33.32 3.59
C GLU A 82 -19.53 32.82 4.71
N THR A 83 -19.87 33.14 5.95
CA THR A 83 -19.16 32.65 7.13
C THR A 83 -19.73 31.28 7.50
N VAL A 84 -18.96 30.22 7.28
CA VAL A 84 -19.35 28.85 7.65
C VAL A 84 -18.59 28.43 8.90
N THR A 85 -19.33 28.05 9.94
CA THR A 85 -18.74 27.40 11.12
C THR A 85 -18.37 25.97 10.75
N LYS A 86 -17.09 25.63 10.94
CA LYS A 86 -16.58 24.27 10.79
C LYS A 86 -16.12 23.78 12.15
N ASN A 87 -16.33 22.48 12.39
CA ASN A 87 -15.92 21.82 13.62
C ASN A 87 -14.68 20.97 13.31
N TRP A 88 -13.56 21.28 13.96
CA TRP A 88 -12.35 20.48 13.90
C TRP A 88 -12.28 19.60 15.13
N SER A 89 -12.12 18.30 14.92
CA SER A 89 -11.92 17.33 16.00
C SER A 89 -10.44 16.93 16.06
N TYR A 90 -9.84 17.08 17.23
CA TYR A 90 -8.48 16.66 17.54
C TYR A 90 -8.52 15.48 18.51
N PHE A 91 -7.92 14.35 18.13
CA PHE A 91 -7.91 13.14 18.95
C PHE A 91 -6.63 13.06 19.78
N LYS A 92 -6.76 12.92 21.10
CA LYS A 92 -5.67 12.57 22.00
C LYS A 92 -5.48 11.07 21.94
N LEU A 93 -4.41 10.62 21.32
CA LEU A 93 -4.11 9.20 21.14
C LEU A 93 -3.13 8.71 22.20
N GLY A 94 -3.37 7.53 22.76
CA GLY A 94 -2.49 6.86 23.72
C GLY A 94 -1.20 6.31 23.09
N PRO A 95 -0.38 5.54 23.84
CA PRO A 95 0.80 4.88 23.29
C PRO A 95 0.43 3.83 22.23
N TYR A 96 1.40 3.47 21.39
CA TYR A 96 1.25 2.35 20.46
C TYR A 96 1.28 1.03 21.22
N THR A 97 0.39 0.12 20.83
CA THR A 97 0.42 -1.29 21.21
C THR A 97 0.43 -2.10 19.93
N TRP A 98 1.14 -3.24 19.93
CA TRP A 98 1.35 -4.05 18.75
C TRP A 98 0.70 -5.42 18.89
N MET A 99 0.24 -5.95 17.77
CA MET A 99 -0.24 -7.32 17.61
C MET A 99 0.69 -8.03 16.63
N THR A 100 1.04 -9.27 16.95
CA THR A 100 1.86 -10.14 16.11
C THR A 100 1.00 -10.82 15.04
N TYR A 101 1.62 -11.50 14.07
CA TYR A 101 0.86 -12.26 13.08
C TYR A 101 0.00 -13.38 13.70
N ASN A 102 0.43 -13.95 14.83
CA ASN A 102 -0.34 -14.94 15.58
C ASN A 102 -1.59 -14.37 16.26
N ASP A 103 -1.62 -13.07 16.56
CA ASP A 103 -2.73 -12.46 17.28
C ASP A 103 -3.91 -12.08 16.37
N ILE A 104 -3.71 -12.09 15.04
CA ILE A 104 -4.63 -11.45 14.08
C ILE A 104 -5.22 -12.41 13.05
N VAL A 105 -4.69 -13.64 12.95
CA VAL A 105 -5.15 -14.71 12.04
C VAL A 105 -5.73 -15.85 12.85
#